data_AF-A0A072TIP7-F1
#
_entry.id   AF-A0A072TIP7-F1
#
_cell.length_a   1.000
_cell.length_b   1.000
_cell.length_c   1.000
_cell.angle_alpha   90.00
_cell.angle_beta   90.00
_cell.angle_gamma   90.00
#
_symmetry.space_group_name_H-M   'P 1'
#
loop_
_entity.id
_entity.type
_entity.pdbx_description
1 polymer ?
#
loop_
_entity_poly.entity_id
_entity_poly.type
_entity_poly.pdbx_seq_one_letter_code
_entity_poly.pdbx_strand_id
1 'polypeptide(L)'
;MAPATNHNDLIHIPTRGAAYTWEIRSRGRRHIKRRLDRSVCNQSWLDLCTTISCSTLTKICSDHFPILLEFKADSQKFASGFKFFKMWSLHEGCKEIVSNCWKESFTGCPMSILSSKLKSLKNKLKVWNRDVFGNVNNNVEEAEKKLSNIQSQIQLIGHSDHLMDEEKQAQTSLNQALYRQEVLWQEKARIRWHLDGDRNSSYFHRVIVTPRFPNIKISLKT
;
A
#
# COMPACT_ATOMS: atom_id res chain seq x y z
N MET A 1 4.28 -32.66 -26.30
CA MET A 1 4.60 -32.79 -24.87
C MET A 1 3.47 -32.13 -24.08
N ALA A 2 2.52 -32.92 -23.58
CA ALA A 2 1.35 -32.41 -22.86
C ALA A 2 1.80 -31.83 -21.50
N PRO A 3 1.37 -30.62 -21.10
CA PRO A 3 1.78 -30.05 -19.83
C PRO A 3 1.04 -30.74 -18.67
N ALA A 4 1.75 -30.90 -17.55
CA ALA A 4 1.30 -31.51 -16.30
C ALA A 4 0.26 -30.67 -15.53
N THR A 5 -0.75 -30.14 -16.21
CA THR A 5 -1.82 -29.32 -15.63
C THR A 5 -3.09 -30.12 -15.30
N ASN A 6 -3.20 -31.36 -15.75
CA ASN A 6 -4.47 -32.11 -15.75
C ASN A 6 -4.82 -32.81 -14.43
N HIS A 7 -3.97 -32.76 -13.40
CA HIS A 7 -4.26 -33.43 -12.11
C HIS A 7 -4.80 -32.50 -11.02
N ASN A 8 -4.67 -31.18 -11.20
CA ASN A 8 -5.02 -30.18 -10.16
C ASN A 8 -5.97 -29.09 -10.68
N ASP A 9 -6.64 -29.30 -11.82
CA ASP A 9 -7.55 -28.33 -12.47
C ASP A 9 -6.96 -26.92 -12.61
N LEU A 10 -5.67 -26.85 -12.93
CA LEU A 10 -4.95 -25.58 -13.10
C LEU A 10 -4.95 -25.16 -14.56
N ILE A 11 -5.52 -23.99 -14.81
CA ILE A 11 -5.67 -23.33 -16.09
C ILE A 11 -4.52 -22.33 -16.26
N HIS A 12 -3.79 -22.46 -17.35
CA HIS A 12 -2.73 -21.53 -17.72
C HIS A 12 -3.31 -20.25 -18.33
N ILE A 13 -2.93 -19.10 -17.77
CA ILE A 13 -3.34 -17.78 -18.26
C ILE A 13 -2.33 -17.33 -19.33
N PRO A 14 -2.78 -17.03 -20.57
CA PRO A 14 -1.88 -16.56 -21.63
C PRO A 14 -1.18 -15.24 -21.27
N THR A 15 0.15 -15.25 -21.15
CA THR A 15 0.94 -14.02 -20.96
C THR A 15 1.19 -13.32 -22.30
N ARG A 16 0.76 -12.07 -22.40
CA ARG A 16 1.01 -11.14 -23.50
C ARG A 16 2.36 -10.42 -23.34
N GLY A 17 2.95 -9.94 -24.43
CA GLY A 17 4.25 -9.24 -24.40
C GLY A 17 5.40 -10.13 -24.87
N ALA A 18 6.52 -10.11 -24.15
CA ALA A 18 7.72 -10.82 -24.52
C ALA A 18 7.47 -12.33 -24.67
N ALA A 19 7.96 -12.91 -25.76
CA ALA A 19 7.82 -14.35 -26.03
C ALA A 19 8.52 -15.20 -24.95
N TYR A 20 9.57 -14.66 -24.34
CA TYR A 20 10.41 -15.31 -23.34
C TYR A 20 10.38 -14.53 -22.03
N THR A 21 10.34 -15.24 -20.90
CA THR A 21 10.30 -14.63 -19.55
C THR A 21 11.67 -14.63 -18.89
N TRP A 22 12.66 -15.28 -19.50
CA TRP A 22 14.04 -15.34 -19.02
C TRP A 22 15.02 -15.23 -20.18
N GLU A 23 16.06 -14.44 -19.98
CA GLU A 23 17.13 -14.22 -20.94
C GLU A 23 18.46 -13.94 -20.24
N ILE A 24 19.45 -14.80 -20.50
CA ILE A 24 20.84 -14.54 -20.14
C ILE A 24 21.57 -13.91 -21.33
N ARG A 25 22.20 -12.75 -21.09
CA ARG A 25 23.00 -12.05 -22.09
C ARG A 25 24.48 -12.34 -21.84
N SER A 26 25.10 -13.16 -22.69
CA SER A 26 26.54 -13.29 -22.79
C SER A 26 27.02 -12.75 -24.14
N ARG A 27 28.23 -12.18 -24.20
CA ARG A 27 28.84 -11.75 -25.49
C ARG A 27 29.02 -12.98 -26.40
N GLY A 28 28.61 -12.85 -27.67
CA GLY A 28 28.74 -13.91 -28.69
C GLY A 28 27.55 -14.89 -28.77
N ARG A 29 27.78 -16.12 -29.26
CA ARG A 29 26.74 -17.14 -29.55
C ARG A 29 26.04 -17.76 -28.32
N ARG A 30 26.34 -17.32 -27.10
CA ARG A 30 25.73 -17.82 -25.85
C ARG A 30 24.56 -16.94 -25.40
N HIS A 31 23.70 -16.55 -26.33
CA HIS A 31 22.44 -15.88 -26.03
C HIS A 31 21.35 -16.94 -25.87
N ILE A 32 20.82 -17.11 -24.66
CA ILE A 32 19.79 -18.12 -24.38
C ILE A 32 18.55 -17.40 -23.86
N LYS A 33 17.41 -17.68 -24.50
CA LYS A 33 16.08 -17.23 -24.08
C LYS A 33 15.22 -18.43 -23.73
N ARG A 34 14.49 -18.37 -22.61
CA ARG A 34 13.54 -19.41 -22.19
C ARG A 34 12.28 -18.76 -21.62
N ARG A 35 11.16 -19.49 -21.68
CA ARG A 35 9.90 -19.11 -21.03
C ARG A 35 9.71 -20.00 -19.81
N LEU A 36 10.24 -19.55 -18.68
CA LEU A 36 10.29 -20.29 -17.42
C LEU A 36 9.12 -19.93 -16.50
N ASP A 37 8.62 -18.72 -16.62
CA ASP A 37 7.61 -18.14 -15.74
C ASP A 37 6.24 -18.27 -16.41
N ARG A 38 5.25 -18.76 -15.65
CA ARG A 38 3.88 -18.99 -16.12
C ARG A 38 2.89 -18.59 -15.05
N SER A 39 1.78 -18.00 -15.47
CA SER A 39 0.64 -17.76 -14.59
C SER A 39 -0.36 -18.90 -14.74
N VAL A 40 -0.72 -19.51 -13.62
CA VAL A 40 -1.73 -20.58 -13.56
C VAL A 40 -2.74 -20.25 -12.46
N CYS A 41 -3.98 -20.66 -12.65
CA CYS A 41 -5.08 -20.43 -11.71
C CYS A 41 -6.07 -21.61 -11.77
N ASN A 42 -6.91 -21.78 -10.76
CA ASN A 42 -7.99 -22.76 -10.82
C ASN A 42 -9.29 -22.11 -11.32
N GLN A 43 -10.24 -22.94 -11.75
CA GLN A 43 -11.52 -22.47 -12.28
C GLN A 43 -12.27 -21.59 -11.27
N SER A 44 -12.33 -21.99 -9.99
CA SER A 44 -13.03 -21.24 -8.95
C SER A 44 -12.51 -19.81 -8.77
N TRP A 45 -11.20 -19.57 -9.00
CA TRP A 45 -10.64 -18.22 -8.92
C TRP A 45 -10.88 -17.41 -10.20
N LEU A 46 -10.93 -18.05 -11.37
CA LEU A 46 -11.37 -17.39 -12.61
C LEU A 46 -12.81 -16.92 -12.52
N ASP A 47 -13.70 -17.73 -11.93
CA ASP A 47 -15.11 -17.40 -11.78
C ASP A 47 -15.34 -16.15 -10.90
N LEU A 48 -14.40 -15.83 -10.00
CA LEU A 48 -14.43 -14.62 -9.16
C LEU A 48 -13.95 -13.37 -9.91
N CYS A 49 -13.29 -13.52 -11.05
CA CYS A 49 -12.66 -12.43 -11.79
C CYS A 49 -13.50 -12.03 -13.00
N THR A 50 -14.03 -10.81 -13.01
CA THR A 50 -14.71 -10.22 -14.18
C THR A 50 -13.75 -9.96 -15.34
N THR A 51 -12.47 -9.74 -15.05
CA THR A 51 -11.44 -9.51 -16.07
C THR A 51 -10.11 -10.04 -15.56
N ILE A 52 -9.36 -10.68 -16.44
CA ILE A 52 -8.02 -11.16 -16.15
C ILE A 52 -7.09 -10.98 -17.34
N SER A 53 -5.90 -10.45 -17.10
CA SER A 53 -4.85 -10.31 -18.09
C SER A 53 -3.49 -10.59 -17.47
N CYS A 54 -2.63 -11.26 -18.24
CA CYS A 54 -1.25 -11.54 -17.86
C CYS A 54 -0.35 -10.92 -18.92
N SER A 55 0.66 -10.15 -18.50
CA SER A 55 1.61 -9.49 -19.40
C SER A 55 3.03 -9.51 -18.87
N THR A 56 4.03 -9.34 -19.72
CA THR A 56 5.43 -9.17 -19.29
C THR A 56 5.78 -7.69 -19.18
N LEU A 57 6.49 -7.30 -18.13
CA LEU A 57 7.06 -5.96 -17.95
C LEU A 57 8.49 -5.88 -18.50
N THR A 58 8.92 -4.64 -18.76
CA THR A 58 10.28 -4.35 -19.22
C THR A 58 11.30 -4.73 -18.15
N LYS A 59 12.30 -5.48 -18.59
CA LYS A 59 13.43 -5.91 -17.77
C LYS A 59 14.43 -4.75 -17.56
N ILE A 60 14.82 -4.50 -16.31
CA ILE A 60 15.77 -3.42 -15.96
C ILE A 60 17.15 -4.00 -15.58
N CYS A 61 17.24 -4.83 -14.54
CA CYS A 61 18.52 -5.41 -14.07
C CYS A 61 18.49 -6.94 -13.83
N SER A 62 17.34 -7.60 -13.99
CA SER A 62 17.21 -9.05 -13.82
C SER A 62 17.50 -9.78 -15.14
N ASP A 63 17.77 -11.07 -15.08
CA ASP A 63 17.71 -11.98 -16.23
C ASP A 63 16.28 -12.42 -16.55
N HIS A 64 15.32 -12.20 -15.64
CA HIS A 64 13.88 -12.39 -15.85
C HIS A 64 13.15 -11.14 -16.35
N PHE A 65 12.13 -11.36 -17.18
CA PHE A 65 11.08 -10.39 -17.48
C PHE A 65 9.95 -10.57 -16.45
N PRO A 66 9.68 -9.56 -15.59
CA PRO A 66 8.63 -9.69 -14.60
C PRO A 66 7.27 -9.95 -15.26
N ILE A 67 6.47 -10.86 -14.70
CA ILE A 67 5.09 -11.07 -15.13
C ILE A 67 4.17 -10.21 -14.28
N LEU A 68 3.35 -9.40 -14.95
CA LEU A 68 2.25 -8.64 -14.37
C LEU A 68 0.94 -9.39 -14.61
N LEU A 69 0.30 -9.80 -13.52
CA LEU A 69 -1.06 -10.34 -13.54
C LEU A 69 -2.01 -9.25 -13.05
N GLU A 70 -2.89 -8.80 -13.95
CA GLU A 70 -3.95 -7.85 -13.64
C GLU A 70 -5.28 -8.60 -13.62
N PHE A 71 -6.08 -8.35 -12.61
CA PHE A 71 -7.41 -8.92 -12.53
C PHE A 71 -8.36 -7.94 -11.84
N LYS A 72 -9.62 -8.00 -12.23
CA LYS A 72 -10.72 -7.33 -11.57
C LYS A 72 -11.62 -8.41 -11.00
N ALA A 73 -11.61 -8.56 -9.68
CA ALA A 73 -12.58 -9.39 -9.00
C ALA A 73 -13.78 -8.55 -8.59
N ASP A 74 -14.97 -9.16 -8.60
CA ASP A 74 -16.14 -8.58 -7.93
C ASP A 74 -15.91 -8.67 -6.43
N SER A 75 -15.15 -7.70 -5.90
CA SER A 75 -14.98 -7.58 -4.46
C SER A 75 -16.30 -7.07 -3.90
N GLN A 76 -17.04 -7.94 -3.20
CA GLN A 76 -17.89 -7.44 -2.12
C GLN A 76 -16.99 -6.57 -1.24
N LYS A 77 -17.31 -5.28 -1.15
CA LYS A 77 -16.64 -4.38 -0.21
C LYS A 77 -16.96 -4.88 1.18
N PHE A 78 -16.15 -5.78 1.72
CA PHE A 78 -16.21 -6.09 3.13
C PHE A 78 -15.91 -4.78 3.86
N ALA A 79 -16.82 -4.37 4.75
CA ALA A 79 -16.56 -3.25 5.63
C ALA A 79 -15.31 -3.61 6.44
N SER A 80 -14.18 -3.00 6.10
CA SER A 80 -12.97 -3.15 6.89
C SER A 80 -13.34 -2.79 8.32
N GLY A 81 -13.06 -3.71 9.26
CA GLY A 81 -13.18 -3.44 10.68
C GLY A 81 -12.47 -2.13 11.02
N PHE A 82 -12.99 -1.42 12.02
CA PHE A 82 -12.32 -0.23 12.53
C PHE A 82 -10.94 -0.63 13.06
N LYS A 83 -9.92 0.08 12.60
CA LYS A 83 -8.54 -0.06 13.05
C LYS A 83 -8.09 1.26 13.62
N PHE A 84 -7.43 1.18 14.77
CA PHE A 84 -6.74 2.33 15.33
C PHE A 84 -5.43 2.50 14.57
N PHE A 85 -5.14 3.73 14.11
CA PHE A 85 -3.89 4.04 13.42
C PHE A 85 -2.91 4.72 14.38
N LYS A 86 -1.63 4.32 14.33
CA LYS A 86 -0.57 4.91 15.15
C LYS A 86 -0.43 6.42 14.94
N MET A 87 -0.69 6.92 13.73
CA MET A 87 -0.63 8.35 13.42
C MET A 87 -1.57 9.19 14.30
N TRP A 88 -2.67 8.60 14.79
CA TRP A 88 -3.58 9.26 15.72
C TRP A 88 -2.89 9.57 17.04
N SER A 89 -2.15 8.61 17.62
CA SER A 89 -1.42 8.81 18.87
C SER A 89 -0.33 9.87 18.81
N LEU A 90 0.15 10.22 17.60
CA LEU A 90 1.15 11.28 17.40
C LEU A 90 0.53 12.68 17.39
N HIS A 91 -0.79 12.78 17.23
CA HIS A 91 -1.48 14.05 17.21
C HIS A 91 -1.97 14.43 18.61
N GLU A 92 -1.72 15.66 19.03
CA GLU A 92 -1.97 16.16 20.39
C GLU A 92 -3.43 15.97 20.83
N GLY A 93 -4.38 16.29 19.94
CA GLY A 93 -5.83 16.09 20.17
C GLY A 93 -6.29 14.64 20.40
N CYS A 94 -5.48 13.61 20.12
CA CYS A 94 -5.92 12.22 20.34
C CYS A 94 -6.14 11.91 21.82
N LYS A 95 -5.25 12.38 22.70
CA LYS A 95 -5.35 12.12 24.14
C LYS A 95 -6.61 12.77 24.73
N GLU A 96 -6.93 13.96 24.25
CA GLU A 96 -8.12 14.70 24.67
C GLU A 96 -9.41 13.96 24.28
N ILE A 97 -9.50 13.46 23.04
CA ILE A 97 -10.67 12.70 22.57
C ILE A 97 -10.90 11.45 23.41
N VAL A 98 -9.84 10.69 23.69
CA VAL A 98 -9.92 9.48 24.53
C VAL A 98 -10.36 9.86 25.94
N SER A 99 -9.75 10.86 26.55
CA SER A 99 -10.09 11.34 27.89
C SER A 99 -11.54 11.79 28.00
N ASN A 100 -12.01 12.60 27.05
CA ASN A 100 -13.39 13.11 27.04
C ASN A 100 -14.40 11.98 26.83
N CYS A 101 -14.08 10.99 25.99
CA CYS A 101 -14.93 9.81 25.84
C CYS A 101 -14.93 8.93 27.12
N TRP A 102 -13.81 8.86 27.84
CA TRP A 102 -13.73 8.05 29.06
C TRP A 102 -14.52 8.63 30.23
N LYS A 103 -14.73 9.96 30.23
CA LYS A 103 -15.56 10.66 31.21
C LYS A 103 -17.07 10.47 30.99
N GLU A 104 -17.49 9.95 29.84
CA GLU A 104 -18.91 9.70 29.56
C GLU A 104 -19.48 8.60 30.48
N SER A 105 -20.68 8.86 30.99
CA SER A 105 -21.42 7.95 31.85
C SER A 105 -22.27 7.00 31.01
N PHE A 106 -22.14 5.69 31.26
CA PHE A 106 -22.99 4.67 30.66
C PHE A 106 -23.58 3.79 31.76
N THR A 107 -24.81 3.32 31.56
CA THR A 107 -25.52 2.43 32.49
C THR A 107 -25.47 0.98 32.00
N GLY A 108 -25.37 0.03 32.93
CA GLY A 108 -25.35 -1.40 32.65
C GLY A 108 -24.27 -2.15 33.43
N CYS A 109 -24.06 -3.43 33.09
CA CYS A 109 -22.98 -4.21 33.67
C CYS A 109 -21.60 -3.66 33.22
N PRO A 110 -20.51 -3.92 33.96
CA PRO A 110 -19.18 -3.40 33.63
C PRO A 110 -18.74 -3.68 32.18
N MET A 111 -19.06 -4.87 31.65
CA MET A 111 -18.77 -5.22 30.25
C MET A 111 -19.59 -4.42 29.23
N SER A 112 -20.85 -4.12 29.53
CA SER A 112 -21.71 -3.28 28.70
C SER A 112 -21.23 -1.83 28.69
N ILE A 113 -20.80 -1.31 29.86
CA ILE A 113 -20.22 0.03 30.00
C ILE A 113 -18.95 0.13 29.15
N LEU A 114 -18.02 -0.83 29.27
CA LEU A 114 -16.79 -0.86 28.47
C LEU A 114 -17.08 -0.92 26.97
N SER A 115 -17.98 -1.81 26.54
CA SER A 115 -18.39 -1.94 25.14
C SER A 115 -18.98 -0.64 24.59
N SER A 116 -19.80 0.04 25.39
CA SER A 116 -20.44 1.31 25.01
C SER A 116 -19.42 2.45 24.89
N LYS A 117 -18.46 2.53 25.83
CA LYS A 117 -17.32 3.48 25.75
C LYS A 117 -16.48 3.24 24.51
N LEU A 118 -16.13 1.99 24.20
CA LEU A 118 -15.34 1.66 23.01
C LEU A 118 -16.10 1.97 21.70
N LYS A 119 -17.42 1.74 21.67
CA LYS A 119 -18.27 2.12 20.53
C LYS A 119 -18.34 3.64 20.35
N SER A 120 -18.52 4.40 21.42
CA SER A 120 -18.50 5.87 21.41
C SER A 120 -17.14 6.38 20.90
N LEU A 121 -16.05 5.87 21.46
CA LEU A 121 -14.69 6.25 21.09
C LEU A 121 -14.42 5.96 19.61
N LYS A 122 -14.80 4.79 19.12
CA LYS A 122 -14.69 4.42 17.70
C LYS A 122 -15.39 5.42 16.79
N ASN A 123 -16.60 5.86 17.13
CA ASN A 123 -17.34 6.81 16.30
C ASN A 123 -16.69 8.20 16.32
N LYS A 124 -16.25 8.67 17.49
CA LYS A 124 -15.54 9.94 17.62
C LYS A 124 -14.22 9.94 16.85
N LEU A 125 -13.43 8.87 16.95
CA LEU A 125 -12.18 8.73 16.21
C LEU A 125 -12.40 8.66 14.70
N LYS A 126 -13.51 8.05 14.23
CA LYS A 126 -13.84 8.05 12.80
C LYS A 126 -14.15 9.47 12.28
N VAL A 127 -14.95 10.22 13.01
CA VAL A 127 -15.29 11.61 12.67
C VAL A 127 -14.03 12.47 12.70
N TRP A 128 -13.28 12.41 13.79
CA TRP A 128 -12.03 13.14 13.94
C TRP A 128 -10.99 12.78 12.88
N ASN A 129 -10.85 11.50 12.53
CA ASN A 129 -9.96 11.10 11.44
C ASN A 129 -10.36 11.74 10.11
N ARG A 130 -11.66 11.79 9.80
CA ARG A 130 -12.15 12.46 8.58
C ARG A 130 -11.88 13.96 8.63
N ASP A 131 -12.14 14.61 9.76
CA ASP A 131 -12.12 16.06 9.86
C ASP A 131 -10.69 16.63 10.00
N VAL A 132 -9.77 15.91 10.66
CA VAL A 132 -8.39 16.36 10.91
C VAL A 132 -7.37 15.74 9.95
N PHE A 133 -7.53 14.47 9.60
CA PHE A 133 -6.58 13.78 8.72
C PHE A 133 -7.10 13.66 7.29
N GLY A 134 -8.42 13.64 7.09
CA GLY A 134 -9.04 13.57 5.77
C GLY A 134 -8.48 12.43 4.91
N ASN A 135 -8.37 12.70 3.61
CA ASN A 135 -7.62 11.84 2.72
C ASN A 135 -6.15 12.26 2.72
N VAL A 136 -5.33 11.51 3.46
CA VAL A 136 -3.89 11.80 3.62
C VAL A 136 -3.17 11.98 2.29
N ASN A 137 -3.59 11.28 1.22
CA ASN A 137 -2.98 11.47 -0.10
C ASN A 137 -3.37 12.81 -0.73
N ASN A 138 -4.64 13.21 -0.62
CA ASN A 138 -5.10 14.51 -1.12
C ASN A 138 -4.42 15.65 -0.35
N ASN A 139 -4.21 15.50 0.96
CA ASN A 139 -3.54 16.53 1.75
C ASN A 139 -2.09 16.75 1.29
N VAL A 140 -1.38 15.69 0.89
CA VAL A 140 -0.04 15.82 0.28
C VAL A 140 -0.14 16.55 -1.05
N GLU A 141 -1.06 16.14 -1.93
CA GLU A 141 -1.24 16.77 -3.24
C GLU A 141 -1.61 18.26 -3.13
N GLU A 142 -2.47 18.63 -2.18
CA GLU A 142 -2.84 20.02 -1.90
C GLU A 142 -1.67 20.83 -1.34
N ALA A 143 -0.87 20.25 -0.42
CA ALA A 143 0.32 20.90 0.11
C ALA A 143 1.40 21.12 -0.96
N GLU A 144 1.59 20.13 -1.85
CA GLU A 144 2.49 20.24 -3.01
C GLU A 144 2.03 21.33 -3.98
N LYS A 145 0.74 21.37 -4.31
CA LYS A 145 0.15 22.44 -5.16
C LYS A 145 0.33 23.81 -4.54
N LYS A 146 0.11 23.95 -3.22
CA LYS A 146 0.28 25.22 -2.52
C LYS A 146 1.73 25.69 -2.57
N LEU A 147 2.69 24.81 -2.27
CA LEU A 147 4.12 25.11 -2.35
C LEU A 147 4.52 25.49 -3.78
N SER A 148 4.09 24.71 -4.77
CA SER A 148 4.37 24.99 -6.19
C SER A 148 3.83 26.36 -6.61
N ASN A 149 2.63 26.73 -6.18
CA ASN A 149 2.05 28.03 -6.51
C ASN A 149 2.87 29.19 -5.91
N ILE A 150 3.29 29.08 -4.64
CA ILE A 150 4.13 30.10 -3.99
C ILE A 150 5.48 30.21 -4.71
N GLN A 151 6.11 29.08 -5.06
CA GLN A 151 7.37 29.09 -5.80
C GLN A 151 7.22 29.70 -7.21
N SER A 152 6.12 29.43 -7.90
CA SER A 152 5.81 30.09 -9.17
C SER A 152 5.60 31.60 -9.01
N GLN A 153 4.96 32.05 -7.93
CA GLN A 153 4.80 33.48 -7.64
C GLN A 153 6.14 34.16 -7.36
N ILE A 154 7.04 33.52 -6.60
CA ILE A 154 8.40 34.00 -6.37
C ILE A 154 9.16 34.13 -7.69
N GLN A 155 9.01 33.17 -8.61
CA GLN A 155 9.67 33.21 -9.91
C GLN A 155 9.16 34.34 -10.81
N LEU A 156 7.87 34.70 -10.70
CA LEU A 156 7.24 35.74 -11.51
C LEU A 156 7.46 37.16 -10.95
N ILE A 157 7.33 37.33 -9.64
CA ILE A 157 7.28 38.64 -8.95
C ILE A 157 8.65 38.98 -8.33
N GLY A 158 9.51 37.98 -8.12
CA GLY A 158 10.78 38.11 -7.41
C GLY A 158 10.67 37.79 -5.93
N HIS A 159 11.81 37.79 -5.24
CA HIS A 159 11.87 37.50 -3.80
C HIS A 159 11.32 38.67 -2.97
N SER A 160 10.43 38.35 -2.03
CA SER A 160 9.92 39.26 -1.00
C SER A 160 9.95 38.52 0.34
N ASP A 161 10.24 39.21 1.43
CA ASP A 161 10.30 38.61 2.78
C ASP A 161 8.99 37.87 3.12
N HIS A 162 7.84 38.44 2.74
CA HIS A 162 6.54 37.80 2.92
C HIS A 162 6.44 36.46 2.16
N LEU A 163 6.85 36.43 0.90
CA LEU A 163 6.77 35.22 0.07
C LEU A 163 7.74 34.13 0.56
N MET A 164 8.91 34.52 1.09
CA MET A 164 9.87 33.59 1.67
C MET A 164 9.34 32.96 2.97
N ASP A 165 8.67 33.75 3.81
CA ASP A 165 8.01 33.23 5.02
C ASP A 165 6.84 32.29 4.66
N GLU A 166 6.03 32.64 3.66
CA GLU A 166 4.96 31.78 3.15
C GLU A 166 5.51 30.47 2.56
N GLU A 167 6.61 30.52 1.81
CA GLU A 167 7.28 29.33 1.28
C GLU A 167 7.74 28.42 2.41
N LYS A 168 8.42 28.97 3.43
CA LYS A 168 8.90 28.21 4.59
C LYS A 168 7.75 27.54 5.35
N GLN A 169 6.63 28.25 5.52
CA GLN A 169 5.44 27.70 6.15
C GLN A 169 4.79 26.59 5.30
N ALA A 170 4.75 26.77 3.98
CA ALA A 170 4.23 25.76 3.05
C ALA A 170 5.13 24.51 3.02
N GLN A 171 6.45 24.67 3.02
CA GLN A 171 7.42 23.55 3.12
C GLN A 171 7.25 22.79 4.43
N THR A 172 7.10 23.50 5.55
CA THR A 172 6.85 22.87 6.86
C THR A 172 5.54 22.06 6.84
N SER A 173 4.49 22.63 6.25
CA SER A 173 3.19 21.95 6.12
C SER A 173 3.26 20.70 5.23
N LEU A 174 3.98 20.78 4.11
CA LEU A 174 4.22 19.64 3.21
C LEU A 174 5.00 18.53 3.93
N ASN A 175 6.07 18.87 4.64
CA ASN A 175 6.86 17.90 5.40
C ASN A 175 6.01 17.18 6.46
N GLN A 176 5.12 17.89 7.15
CA GLN A 176 4.19 17.26 8.09
C GLN A 176 3.20 16.32 7.39
N ALA A 177 2.68 16.69 6.22
CA ALA A 177 1.78 15.84 5.44
C ALA A 177 2.48 14.56 4.95
N LEU A 178 3.71 14.70 4.43
CA LEU A 178 4.54 13.58 3.98
C LEU A 178 4.88 12.63 5.13
N TYR A 179 5.25 13.16 6.30
CA TYR A 179 5.53 12.34 7.48
C TYR A 179 4.30 11.53 7.92
N ARG A 180 3.11 12.16 7.96
CA ARG A 180 1.86 11.45 8.28
C ARG A 180 1.55 10.35 7.27
N GLN A 181 1.76 10.65 5.98
CA GLN A 181 1.60 9.67 4.91
C GLN A 181 2.56 8.49 5.11
N GLU A 182 3.84 8.75 5.36
CA GLU A 182 4.85 7.73 5.60
C GLU A 182 4.47 6.80 6.76
N VAL A 183 4.10 7.36 7.92
CA VAL A 183 3.68 6.57 9.09
C VAL A 183 2.50 5.66 8.75
N LEU A 184 1.52 6.17 8.00
CA LEU A 184 0.36 5.39 7.54
C LEU A 184 0.78 4.25 6.60
N TRP A 185 1.72 4.49 5.68
CA TRP A 185 2.23 3.44 4.79
C TRP A 185 3.04 2.39 5.54
N GLN A 186 3.87 2.78 6.51
CA GLN A 186 4.63 1.85 7.36
C GLN A 186 3.68 0.94 8.15
N GLU A 187 2.60 1.50 8.72
CA GLU A 187 1.61 0.72 9.45
C GLU A 187 0.84 -0.24 8.53
N LYS A 188 0.40 0.23 7.36
CA LYS A 188 -0.23 -0.64 6.35
C LYS A 188 0.71 -1.77 5.90
N ALA A 189 1.99 -1.47 5.69
CA ALA A 189 2.99 -2.46 5.31
C ALA A 189 3.23 -3.48 6.43
N ARG A 190 3.29 -3.04 7.69
CA ARG A 190 3.45 -3.93 8.86
C ARG A 190 2.22 -4.81 9.09
N ILE A 191 1.02 -4.26 8.94
CA ILE A 191 -0.23 -5.04 9.02
C ILE A 191 -0.25 -6.09 7.91
N ARG A 192 0.12 -5.70 6.69
CA ARG A 192 0.25 -6.63 5.58
C ARG A 192 1.29 -7.72 5.87
N TRP A 193 2.46 -7.35 6.38
CA TRP A 193 3.48 -8.31 6.83
C TRP A 193 2.95 -9.29 7.87
N HIS A 194 2.23 -8.81 8.89
CA HIS A 194 1.66 -9.66 9.93
C HIS A 194 0.60 -10.62 9.36
N LEU A 195 -0.31 -10.12 8.52
CA LEU A 195 -1.33 -10.93 7.85
C LEU A 195 -0.71 -11.97 6.89
N ASP A 196 0.34 -11.61 6.17
CA ASP A 196 1.01 -12.49 5.20
C ASP A 196 1.96 -13.49 5.90
N GLY A 197 2.51 -13.13 7.07
CA GLY A 197 3.36 -13.97 7.91
C GLY A 197 2.59 -15.01 8.73
N ASP A 198 1.42 -14.65 9.25
CA ASP A 198 0.51 -15.56 9.96
C ASP A 198 -0.10 -16.62 9.00
N ARG A 199 -0.15 -16.30 7.71
CA ARG A 199 -0.66 -17.20 6.66
C ARG A 199 0.32 -18.26 6.17
N ASN A 200 1.48 -18.43 6.83
CA ASN A 200 2.56 -19.34 6.39
C ASN A 200 2.80 -19.27 4.86
N SER A 201 2.75 -18.06 4.31
CA SER A 201 2.89 -17.87 2.87
C SER A 201 4.35 -18.08 2.48
N SER A 202 4.61 -18.55 1.26
CA SER A 202 5.96 -18.79 0.70
C SER A 202 6.90 -17.57 0.75
N TYR A 203 6.37 -16.39 1.08
CA TYR A 203 7.14 -15.19 1.40
C TYR A 203 7.93 -15.33 2.71
N PHE A 204 7.38 -15.99 3.74
CA PHE A 204 8.03 -16.25 5.03
C PHE A 204 9.27 -17.14 4.86
N HIS A 205 9.18 -18.18 4.04
CA HIS A 205 10.31 -19.04 3.69
C HIS A 205 11.39 -18.33 2.87
N ARG A 206 11.04 -17.31 2.09
CA ARG A 206 12.00 -16.53 1.29
C ARG A 206 12.82 -15.56 2.14
N VAL A 207 12.21 -14.95 3.16
CA VAL A 207 12.90 -13.96 4.00
C VAL A 207 13.80 -14.62 5.05
N ILE A 208 13.43 -15.78 5.59
CA ILE A 208 14.26 -16.49 6.59
C ILE A 208 15.61 -16.96 6.01
N VAL A 209 15.71 -17.17 4.70
CA VAL A 209 16.95 -17.65 4.05
C VAL A 209 17.95 -16.51 3.74
N THR A 210 17.62 -15.23 4.00
CA THR A 210 18.50 -14.10 3.61
C THR A 210 18.88 -13.21 4.80
N PRO A 211 20.18 -12.98 5.09
CA PRO A 211 20.58 -12.09 6.19
C PRO A 211 20.50 -10.59 5.79
N ARG A 212 19.69 -9.84 6.56
CA ARG A 212 19.68 -8.40 6.92
C ARG A 212 19.92 -7.27 5.87
N PHE A 213 18.80 -6.58 5.54
CA PHE A 213 18.50 -5.12 5.34
C PHE A 213 19.32 -4.25 4.36
N PRO A 214 18.82 -3.05 3.92
CA PRO A 214 17.46 -2.51 3.82
C PRO A 214 17.11 -2.02 2.38
N ASN A 215 15.83 -2.06 1.99
CA ASN A 215 15.11 -1.02 1.25
C ASN A 215 13.78 -1.55 0.74
N ILE A 216 12.71 -0.86 1.13
CA ILE A 216 11.36 -1.07 0.63
C ILE A 216 11.31 -0.66 -0.84
N LYS A 217 11.23 -1.66 -1.72
CA LYS A 217 10.56 -1.60 -3.03
C LYS A 217 9.89 -2.96 -3.24
N ILE A 218 8.57 -3.04 -3.05
CA ILE A 218 7.84 -4.27 -3.40
C ILE A 218 7.57 -4.24 -4.91
N SER A 219 8.61 -4.52 -5.67
CA SER A 219 8.53 -5.11 -7.00
C SER A 219 8.84 -6.59 -6.79
N LEU A 220 7.96 -7.49 -7.24
CA LEU A 220 8.29 -8.91 -7.31
C LEU A 220 9.35 -9.09 -8.40
N LYS A 221 10.60 -8.80 -8.03
CA LYS A 221 11.80 -9.14 -8.77
C LYS A 221 12.18 -10.57 -8.38
N THR A 222 12.11 -11.49 -9.32
CA THR A 222 13.02 -12.63 -9.34
C THR A 222 14.39 -12.18 -9.83
#